data_AF-A0A1M4YR99-F1
#
_entry.id   AF-A0A1M4YR99-F1
#
_cell.length_a   1.000
_cell.length_b   1.000
_cell.length_c   1.000
_cell.angle_alpha   90.00
_cell.angle_beta   90.00
_cell.angle_gamma   90.00
#
_symmetry.space_group_name_H-M   'P 1'
#
loop_
_entity.id
_entity.type
_entity.pdbx_description
1 polymer ?
#
loop_
_entity_poly.entity_id
_entity_poly.type
_entity_poly.pdbx_seq_one_letter_code
_entity_poly.pdbx_strand_id
1 'polypeptide(L)'
;MTTMKTSKHEINKAQWQELIREQSESGLSIREWCRRHNMSHGKFYYWQRIIREEALIKAGTLAVTGQTQFIEVKPSMAEFKSNNQGTCA
;
A
#
# COMPACT_ATOMS: atom_id res chain seq x y z
N MET A 1 25.86 -17.38 -21.10
CA MET A 1 24.44 -17.00 -21.20
C MET A 1 23.80 -17.16 -19.83
N THR A 2 23.67 -16.07 -19.08
CA THR A 2 23.14 -16.08 -17.70
C THR A 2 22.03 -15.04 -17.62
N THR A 3 20.75 -15.46 -17.54
CA THR A 3 19.60 -14.66 -17.04
C THR A 3 18.27 -15.44 -17.14
N MET A 4 18.01 -16.38 -16.23
CA MET A 4 16.69 -17.04 -16.08
C MET A 4 16.00 -16.75 -14.74
N LYS A 5 16.63 -15.95 -13.87
CA LYS A 5 16.16 -15.72 -12.49
C LYS A 5 15.20 -14.53 -12.35
N THR A 6 15.25 -13.57 -13.27
CA THR A 6 14.35 -12.39 -13.30
C THR A 6 12.90 -12.78 -13.61
N SER A 7 12.66 -13.88 -14.30
CA SER A 7 11.31 -14.28 -14.74
C SER A 7 10.38 -14.65 -13.59
N LYS A 8 10.86 -15.36 -12.55
CA LYS A 8 9.99 -15.82 -11.45
C LYS A 8 9.46 -14.68 -10.60
N HIS A 9 10.26 -13.62 -10.40
CA HIS A 9 9.84 -12.47 -9.62
C HIS A 9 8.71 -11.72 -10.33
N GLU A 10 8.89 -11.42 -11.62
CA GLU A 10 7.86 -10.72 -12.42
C GLU A 10 6.59 -11.55 -12.59
N ILE A 11 6.70 -12.87 -12.79
CA ILE A 11 5.53 -13.76 -12.88
C ILE A 11 4.75 -13.76 -11.56
N ASN A 12 5.44 -13.94 -10.43
CA ASN A 12 4.79 -13.92 -9.12
C ASN A 12 4.10 -12.57 -8.89
N LYS A 13 4.77 -11.49 -9.24
CA LYS A 13 4.24 -10.14 -9.07
C LYS A 13 2.96 -9.90 -9.86
N ALA A 14 2.89 -10.32 -11.11
CA ALA A 14 1.66 -10.24 -11.91
C ALA A 14 0.50 -10.99 -11.24
N GLN A 15 0.76 -12.19 -10.70
CA GLN A 15 -0.24 -12.94 -9.94
C GLN A 15 -0.67 -12.18 -8.67
N TRP A 16 0.27 -11.59 -7.94
CA TRP A 16 -0.04 -10.81 -6.74
C TRP A 16 -0.81 -9.53 -7.04
N GLN A 17 -0.63 -8.91 -8.21
CA GLN A 17 -1.44 -7.77 -8.64
C GLN A 17 -2.91 -8.17 -8.82
N GLU A 18 -3.16 -9.33 -9.43
CA GLU A 18 -4.52 -9.85 -9.60
C GLU A 18 -5.17 -10.19 -8.25
N LEU A 19 -4.46 -10.89 -7.37
CA LEU A 19 -4.92 -11.20 -6.02
C LEU A 19 -5.24 -9.95 -5.18
N ILE A 20 -4.43 -8.89 -5.29
CA ILE A 20 -4.69 -7.63 -4.59
C ILE A 20 -5.92 -6.93 -5.17
N ARG A 21 -6.11 -6.98 -6.49
CA ARG A 21 -7.32 -6.45 -7.14
C ARG A 21 -8.56 -7.19 -6.66
N GLU A 22 -8.55 -8.52 -6.68
CA GLU A 22 -9.64 -9.36 -6.16
C GLU A 22 -9.95 -9.06 -4.69
N GLN A 23 -8.91 -8.89 -3.85
CA GLN A 23 -9.08 -8.50 -2.46
C GLN A 23 -9.77 -7.13 -2.35
N SER A 24 -9.37 -6.15 -3.16
CA SER A 24 -9.97 -4.82 -3.16
C SER A 24 -11.43 -4.82 -3.62
N GLU A 25 -11.76 -5.62 -4.64
CA GLU A 25 -13.11 -5.78 -5.18
C GLU A 25 -14.03 -6.55 -4.21
N SER A 26 -13.46 -7.46 -3.41
CA SER A 26 -14.23 -8.22 -2.42
C SER A 26 -14.82 -7.37 -1.29
N GLY A 27 -14.28 -6.16 -1.05
CA GLY A 27 -14.66 -5.30 0.07
C GLY A 27 -14.33 -5.87 1.46
N LEU A 28 -13.73 -7.06 1.54
CA LEU A 28 -13.34 -7.69 2.80
C LEU A 28 -12.06 -7.07 3.34
N SER A 29 -11.89 -7.10 4.66
CA SER A 29 -10.60 -6.79 5.26
C SER A 29 -9.52 -7.76 4.75
N ILE A 30 -8.28 -7.28 4.58
CA ILE A 30 -7.14 -8.12 4.17
C ILE A 30 -7.03 -9.38 5.05
N ARG A 31 -7.25 -9.22 6.36
CA ARG A 31 -7.17 -10.33 7.32
C ARG A 31 -8.18 -11.43 7.03
N GLU A 32 -9.42 -11.05 6.74
CA GLU A 32 -10.49 -11.98 6.44
C GLU A 32 -10.34 -12.61 5.07
N TRP A 33 -9.96 -11.81 4.07
CA TRP A 33 -9.71 -12.30 2.72
C TRP A 33 -8.56 -13.32 2.69
N CYS A 34 -7.43 -13.05 3.36
CA CYS A 34 -6.34 -14.01 3.49
C CYS A 34 -6.78 -15.28 4.23
N ARG A 35 -7.66 -15.19 5.23
CA ARG A 35 -8.18 -16.37 5.94
C ARG A 35 -8.99 -17.28 5.01
N ARG A 36 -9.87 -16.69 4.19
CA ARG A 36 -10.71 -17.45 3.23
C ARG A 36 -9.88 -18.13 2.13
N HIS A 37 -8.81 -17.49 1.69
CA HIS A 37 -7.91 -18.02 0.65
C HIS A 37 -6.74 -18.84 1.20
N ASN A 38 -6.74 -19.13 2.51
CA ASN A 38 -5.70 -19.88 3.20
C ASN A 38 -4.28 -19.33 2.94
N MET A 39 -4.15 -18.00 2.98
CA MET A 39 -2.92 -17.29 2.69
C MET A 39 -2.31 -16.62 3.91
N SER A 40 -0.97 -16.56 3.93
CA SER A 40 -0.22 -15.83 4.94
C SER A 40 -0.39 -14.32 4.77
N HIS A 41 -0.82 -13.64 5.84
CA HIS A 41 -0.88 -12.17 5.89
C HIS A 41 0.48 -11.53 5.59
N GLY A 42 1.57 -12.10 6.12
CA GLY A 42 2.91 -11.56 5.92
C GLY A 42 3.32 -11.55 4.45
N LYS A 43 3.00 -12.64 3.72
CA LYS A 43 3.25 -12.73 2.28
C LYS A 43 2.41 -11.71 1.50
N PHE A 44 1.15 -11.54 1.88
CA PHE A 44 0.27 -10.54 1.28
C PHE A 44 0.82 -9.11 1.46
N TYR A 45 1.14 -8.72 2.69
CA TYR A 45 1.66 -7.38 2.96
C TYR A 45 2.99 -7.11 2.27
N TYR A 46 3.86 -8.12 2.19
CA TYR A 46 5.11 -8.02 1.45
C TYR A 46 4.86 -7.66 -0.02
N TRP A 47 4.03 -8.42 -0.72
CA TRP A 47 3.75 -8.17 -2.14
C TRP A 47 2.96 -6.89 -2.37
N GLN A 48 2.02 -6.58 -1.49
CA GLN A 48 1.30 -5.30 -1.53
C GLN A 48 2.24 -4.11 -1.42
N ARG A 49 3.25 -4.19 -0.54
CA ARG A 49 4.27 -3.15 -0.41
C ARG A 49 5.08 -3.00 -1.70
N ILE A 50 5.62 -4.09 -2.23
CA ILE A 50 6.43 -4.08 -3.46
C ILE A 50 5.63 -3.47 -4.63
N ILE A 51 4.39 -3.89 -4.82
CA ILE A 51 3.53 -3.39 -5.91
C ILE A 51 3.21 -1.90 -5.73
N ARG A 52 2.97 -1.43 -4.49
CA ARG A 52 2.74 -0.02 -4.21
C ARG A 52 3.96 0.83 -4.45
N GLU A 53 5.12 0.42 -3.95
CA GLU A 53 6.39 1.14 -4.14
C GLU A 53 6.67 1.36 -5.63
N GLU A 54 6.49 0.33 -6.45
CA GLU A 54 6.66 0.47 -7.89
C GLU A 54 5.62 1.35 -8.57
N ALA A 55 4.35 1.26 -8.17
CA ALA A 55 3.32 2.12 -8.70
C ALA A 55 3.63 3.60 -8.41
N LEU A 56 4.14 3.90 -7.20
CA LEU A 56 4.55 5.24 -6.81
C LEU A 56 5.78 5.73 -7.57
N ILE A 57 6.77 4.85 -7.80
CA ILE A 57 7.95 5.16 -8.63
C ILE A 57 7.52 5.45 -10.06
N LYS A 58 6.64 4.62 -10.65
CA LYS A 58 6.11 4.81 -11.99
C LYS A 58 5.29 6.11 -12.12
N ALA A 59 4.55 6.47 -11.07
CA ALA A 59 3.82 7.73 -10.99
C ALA A 59 4.73 8.95 -10.74
N GLY A 60 6.04 8.76 -10.50
CA GLY A 60 6.98 9.84 -10.17
C GLY A 60 6.76 10.44 -8.78
N THR A 61 5.97 9.79 -7.93
CA THR A 61 5.59 10.29 -6.59
C THR A 61 6.52 9.80 -5.48
N LEU A 62 7.27 8.72 -5.72
CA LEU A 62 8.31 8.25 -4.82
C LEU A 62 9.68 8.47 -5.46
N ALA A 63 10.50 9.30 -4.82
CA ALA A 63 11.88 9.48 -5.23
C ALA A 63 12.66 8.18 -4.94
N VAL A 64 13.26 7.60 -5.98
CA VAL A 64 14.15 6.41 -5.89
C VAL A 64 15.37 6.67 -4.98
N THR A 65 15.59 7.92 -4.56
CA THR A 65 16.69 8.37 -3.71
C THR A 65 16.53 7.99 -2.23
N GLY A 66 15.38 7.47 -1.80
CA GLY A 66 15.14 7.08 -0.41
C GLY A 66 14.95 8.27 0.55
N GLN A 67 14.76 9.49 0.02
CA GLN A 67 14.53 10.69 0.81
C GLN A 67 13.05 11.03 0.85
N THR A 68 12.51 11.21 2.07
CA THR A 68 11.13 11.65 2.26
C THR A 68 11.01 13.13 1.89
N GLN A 69 10.21 13.42 0.86
CA GLN A 69 9.85 14.78 0.49
C GLN A 69 8.55 15.18 1.19
N PHE A 70 8.58 16.31 1.90
CA PHE A 70 7.37 16.92 2.45
C PHE A 70 6.66 17.72 1.36
N ILE A 71 5.36 17.50 1.20
CA ILE A 71 4.53 18.32 0.32
C ILE A 71 3.75 19.32 1.16
N GLU A 72 3.68 20.57 0.69
CA GLU A 72 2.90 21.62 1.35
C GLU A 72 1.41 21.32 1.17
N VAL A 73 0.72 21.06 2.28
CA VAL A 73 -0.73 20.87 2.29
C VAL A 73 -1.35 22.23 2.55
N LYS A 74 -2.13 22.74 1.58
CA LYS A 74 -2.96 23.92 1.81
C LYS A 74 -4.00 23.59 2.90
N PRO A 75 -4.07 24.35 4.00
CA PRO A 75 -5.08 24.09 5.02
C PRO A 75 -6.47 24.27 4.39
N SER A 76 -7.27 23.21 4.37
CA SER A 76 -8.70 23.35 4.11
C SER A 76 -9.31 23.99 5.36
N MET A 77 -9.64 25.28 5.28
CA MET A 77 -10.37 26.04 6.31
C MET A 77 -11.84 25.54 6.45
N ALA A 78 -12.04 24.24 6.65
CA ALA A 78 -13.32 23.70 7.06
C ALA A 78 -13.26 23.52 8.59
N GLU A 79 -13.95 24.43 9.26
CA GLU A 79 -14.05 24.69 10.69
C GLU A 79 -14.20 23.42 11.57
N PHE A 80 -13.13 23.03 12.26
CA PHE A 80 -13.25 22.22 13.47
C PHE A 80 -13.58 23.13 14.65
N LYS A 81 -14.87 23.25 14.99
CA LYS A 81 -15.30 23.88 16.25
C LYS A 81 -14.89 22.97 17.39
N SER A 82 -13.74 23.22 18.02
CA SER A 82 -13.39 22.55 19.26
C SER A 82 -14.27 23.11 20.38
N ASN A 83 -15.18 22.29 20.90
CA ASN A 83 -15.82 22.57 22.17
C ASN A 83 -14.75 22.36 23.26
N ASN A 84 -14.07 23.44 23.63
CA ASN A 84 -13.11 23.48 24.73
C ASN A 84 -13.88 23.48 26.07
N GLN A 85 -14.40 22.33 26.48
CA GLN A 85 -14.71 22.08 27.88
C GLN A 85 -13.73 21.04 28.42
N GLY A 86 -12.51 21.51 28.66
CA GLY A 86 -11.50 20.77 29.41
C GLY A 86 -11.06 21.61 30.60
N THR A 87 -11.52 21.26 31.81
CA THR A 87 -10.86 21.66 33.04
C THR A 87 -9.78 20.61 33.30
N CYS A 88 -8.51 21.00 33.18
CA CYS A 88 -7.39 20.16 33.58
C CYS A 88 -7.22 20.28 35.10
N ALA A 89 -7.22 19.14 35.81
CA ALA A 89 -6.90 19.03 37.23
C ALA A 89 -5.41 18.71 37.42
#